data_AF-A0A7V9P1I7-F1
#
_entry.id   AF-A0A7V9P1I7-F1
#
_cell.length_a   1.000
_cell.length_b   1.000
_cell.length_c   1.000
_cell.angle_alpha   90.00
_cell.angle_beta   90.00
_cell.angle_gamma   90.00
#
_symmetry.space_group_name_H-M   'P 1'
#
loop_
_entity.id
_entity.type
_entity.pdbx_description
1 polymer ?
#
loop_
_entity_poly.entity_id
_entity_poly.type
_entity_poly.pdbx_seq_one_letter_code
_entity_poly.pdbx_strand_id
1 'polypeptide(L)'
;MKDLIIQKTSLEVYEYFSSFAEMESPETLVVSTTNDFNILNHIGEIKVVVNLSRVNDIRYLNKFFESVNFKLKKNGRFICCLETFSARKERKSIGKIPILRNIYFGVEFIFMRVFPKVAGLKKIYFLLTRGRNRVLSKAEVLGRLVSCGFEIDGYYSFNGLLYVITKKIKAPEFNMNASYGPLYKMPRIGKNGKIIGVYKFRTMHPYAEYLQSYVLKNNGYNEKGKPADDFRLTPWGKFLRKYWLDELPQLINVFKGEMSIIGVRPISETRFNEFPNELQEKRKKIKPGCIPPYVSLNMPDDLGNIEAERIYLESLEKNPFTTKIKFFFMALYNIFTNKIRSA
;
A
#
# COMPACT_ATOMS: atom_id res chain seq x y z
N MET A 1 25.73 -26.75 1.48
CA MET A 1 24.67 -25.72 1.31
C MET A 1 24.95 -24.49 2.17
N LYS A 2 25.25 -24.68 3.46
CA LYS A 2 25.69 -23.66 4.41
C LYS A 2 26.78 -22.73 3.84
N ASP A 3 27.90 -23.27 3.38
CA ASP A 3 29.02 -22.47 2.88
C ASP A 3 28.65 -21.57 1.69
N LEU A 4 27.77 -22.06 0.81
CA LEU A 4 27.29 -21.29 -0.34
C LEU A 4 26.47 -20.07 0.09
N ILE A 5 25.60 -20.25 1.09
CA ILE A 5 24.79 -19.16 1.65
C ILE A 5 25.71 -18.16 2.34
N ILE A 6 26.62 -18.62 3.20
CA ILE A 6 27.56 -17.76 3.93
C ILE A 6 28.43 -16.96 2.95
N GLN A 7 28.98 -17.60 1.92
CA GLN A 7 29.81 -16.94 0.90
C GLN A 7 29.05 -15.85 0.13
N LYS A 8 27.74 -16.02 -0.09
CA LYS A 8 26.89 -15.05 -0.81
C LYS A 8 26.26 -14.01 0.11
N THR A 9 26.21 -14.26 1.41
CA THR A 9 25.49 -13.44 2.39
C THR A 9 26.38 -13.19 3.62
N SER A 10 26.13 -13.89 4.74
CA SER A 10 26.96 -13.95 5.93
C SER A 10 26.56 -15.12 6.84
N LEU A 11 27.30 -15.32 7.93
CA LEU A 11 26.95 -16.30 8.96
C LEU A 11 25.64 -15.91 9.68
N GLU A 12 25.47 -14.63 10.01
CA GLU A 12 24.29 -14.12 10.70
C GLU A 12 23.02 -14.31 9.85
N VAL A 13 23.12 -14.14 8.53
CA VAL A 13 22.00 -14.37 7.62
C VAL A 13 21.66 -15.86 7.55
N TYR A 14 22.67 -16.73 7.51
CA TYR A 14 22.44 -18.18 7.54
C TYR A 14 21.78 -18.64 8.85
N GLU A 15 22.26 -18.16 10.00
CA GLU A 15 21.67 -18.45 11.32
C GLU A 15 20.23 -17.96 11.39
N TYR A 16 19.97 -16.75 10.90
CA TYR A 16 18.61 -16.23 10.80
C TYR A 16 17.73 -17.07 9.87
N PHE A 17 18.22 -17.63 8.77
CA PHE A 17 17.41 -18.55 7.96
C PHE A 17 17.12 -19.86 8.71
N SER A 18 18.12 -20.35 9.43
CA SER A 18 18.08 -21.61 10.16
C SER A 18 17.12 -21.58 11.34
N SER A 19 16.85 -20.41 11.92
CA SER A 19 15.82 -20.26 12.96
C SER A 19 14.38 -20.37 12.42
N PHE A 20 14.18 -20.35 11.10
CA PHE A 20 12.87 -20.50 10.47
C PHE A 20 12.77 -21.81 9.67
N ALA A 21 13.85 -22.27 9.04
CA ALA A 21 13.80 -23.39 8.12
C ALA A 21 14.94 -24.39 8.35
N GLU A 22 14.68 -25.66 8.06
CA GLU A 22 15.71 -26.70 8.09
C GLU A 22 16.58 -26.61 6.84
N MET A 23 17.69 -25.86 6.96
CA MET A 23 18.52 -25.47 5.83
C MET A 23 19.36 -26.61 5.23
N GLU A 24 19.49 -27.75 5.91
CA GLU A 24 20.29 -28.90 5.42
C GLU A 24 19.43 -30.08 4.94
N SER A 25 18.10 -29.90 4.92
CA SER A 25 17.16 -30.89 4.41
C SER A 25 17.25 -31.07 2.88
N PRO A 26 17.07 -32.29 2.34
CA PRO A 26 16.96 -32.52 0.90
C PRO A 26 15.74 -31.82 0.27
N GLU A 27 14.73 -31.45 1.07
CA GLU A 27 13.56 -30.69 0.61
C GLU A 27 13.79 -29.15 0.59
N THR A 28 15.04 -28.71 0.82
CA THR A 28 15.46 -27.30 0.77
C THR A 28 16.17 -26.98 -0.55
N LEU A 29 15.54 -26.13 -1.36
CA LEU A 29 16.06 -25.65 -2.64
C LEU A 29 16.68 -24.25 -2.48
N VAL A 30 18.01 -24.16 -2.61
CA VAL A 30 18.73 -22.89 -2.66
C VAL A 30 19.10 -22.56 -4.10
N VAL A 31 18.64 -21.41 -4.58
CA VAL A 31 18.86 -20.93 -5.94
C VAL A 31 19.32 -19.47 -5.94
N SER A 32 19.97 -19.07 -7.03
CA SER A 32 20.20 -17.66 -7.35
C SER A 32 19.74 -17.44 -8.79
N THR A 33 18.44 -17.16 -8.96
CA THR A 33 17.82 -17.00 -10.27
C THR A 33 16.93 -15.77 -10.34
N THR A 34 16.85 -15.18 -11.53
CA THR A 34 15.95 -14.07 -11.86
C THR A 34 14.72 -14.50 -12.67
N ASN A 35 14.57 -15.80 -12.94
CA ASN A 35 13.42 -16.41 -13.64
C ASN A 35 12.98 -17.68 -12.90
N ASP A 36 11.80 -18.17 -13.23
CA ASP A 36 11.16 -19.32 -12.59
C ASP A 36 11.58 -20.69 -13.16
N PHE A 37 12.43 -20.73 -14.19
CA PHE A 37 12.82 -21.97 -14.88
C PHE A 37 13.41 -23.01 -13.91
N ASN A 38 14.39 -22.61 -13.09
CA ASN A 38 15.05 -23.54 -12.15
C ASN A 38 14.09 -24.05 -11.06
N ILE A 39 13.08 -23.26 -10.70
CA ILE A 39 12.09 -23.62 -9.69
C ILE A 39 11.07 -24.59 -10.29
N LEU A 40 10.58 -24.29 -11.49
CA LEU A 40 9.58 -25.12 -12.18
C LEU A 40 10.14 -26.49 -12.60
N ASN A 41 11.42 -26.55 -12.97
CA ASN A 41 12.09 -27.80 -13.37
C ASN A 41 12.71 -28.59 -12.22
N HIS A 42 12.64 -28.10 -10.98
CA HIS A 42 13.11 -28.90 -9.84
C HIS A 42 12.26 -30.17 -9.69
N ILE A 43 12.96 -31.30 -9.54
CA ILE A 43 12.40 -32.63 -9.36
C ILE A 43 12.41 -32.94 -7.88
N GLY A 44 11.29 -33.46 -7.37
CA GLY A 44 11.13 -33.78 -5.96
C GLY A 44 10.28 -32.76 -5.22
N GLU A 45 10.08 -33.02 -3.93
CA GLU A 45 9.23 -32.23 -3.07
C GLU A 45 10.02 -31.09 -2.43
N ILE A 46 9.44 -29.90 -2.41
CA ILE A 46 10.10 -28.70 -1.87
C ILE A 46 9.33 -28.20 -0.65
N LYS A 47 9.99 -28.19 0.51
CA LYS A 47 9.50 -27.54 1.74
C LYS A 47 10.08 -26.14 1.91
N VAL A 48 11.28 -25.87 1.41
CA VAL A 48 11.94 -24.57 1.57
C VAL A 48 12.53 -24.12 0.23
N VAL A 49 12.24 -22.89 -0.18
CA VAL A 49 12.93 -22.23 -1.30
C VAL A 49 13.67 -21.02 -0.77
N VAL A 50 14.97 -20.91 -1.08
CA VAL A 50 15.77 -19.72 -0.81
C VAL A 50 16.28 -19.17 -2.12
N ASN A 51 15.82 -17.97 -2.50
CA ASN A 51 16.36 -17.26 -3.66
C ASN A 51 17.30 -16.13 -3.21
N LEU A 52 18.59 -16.31 -3.50
CA LEU A 52 19.65 -15.34 -3.17
C LEU A 52 19.77 -14.22 -4.22
N SER A 53 19.10 -14.34 -5.37
CA SER A 53 19.01 -13.25 -6.33
C SER A 53 17.99 -12.19 -5.88
N ARG A 54 18.35 -10.92 -6.04
CA ARG A 54 17.48 -9.80 -5.66
C ARG A 54 16.22 -9.81 -6.51
N VAL A 55 15.07 -9.70 -5.86
CA VAL A 55 13.78 -9.59 -6.55
C VAL A 55 13.68 -8.34 -7.43
N ASN A 56 14.51 -7.32 -7.17
CA ASN A 56 14.65 -6.13 -8.02
C ASN A 56 15.03 -6.47 -9.47
N ASP A 57 15.72 -7.60 -9.69
CA ASP A 57 16.22 -8.03 -10.98
C ASP A 57 15.25 -8.98 -11.71
N ILE A 58 14.09 -9.28 -11.10
CA ILE A 58 13.06 -10.15 -11.66
C ILE A 58 12.02 -9.31 -12.42
N ARG A 59 11.94 -9.55 -13.74
CA ARG A 59 11.02 -8.81 -14.63
C ARG A 59 9.55 -9.09 -14.29
N TYR A 60 9.16 -10.36 -14.24
CA TYR A 60 7.79 -10.81 -13.96
C TYR A 60 7.64 -11.29 -12.51
N LEU A 61 7.85 -10.37 -11.56
CA LEU A 61 7.97 -10.71 -10.14
C LEU A 61 6.79 -11.50 -9.55
N ASN A 62 5.54 -11.14 -9.88
CA ASN A 62 4.39 -11.90 -9.39
C ASN A 62 4.35 -13.31 -9.98
N LYS A 63 4.63 -13.47 -11.27
CA LYS A 63 4.71 -14.81 -11.91
C LYS A 63 5.79 -15.67 -11.25
N PHE A 64 6.94 -15.07 -10.94
CA PHE A 64 7.97 -15.77 -10.19
C PHE A 64 7.47 -16.23 -8.80
N PHE A 65 6.80 -15.36 -8.04
CA PHE A 65 6.22 -15.73 -6.74
C PHE A 65 5.10 -16.77 -6.86
N GLU A 66 4.26 -16.70 -7.89
CA GLU A 66 3.24 -17.70 -8.21
C GLU A 66 3.88 -19.06 -8.50
N SER A 67 4.94 -19.11 -9.30
CA SER A 67 5.70 -20.32 -9.62
C SER A 67 6.34 -20.94 -8.37
N VAL A 68 6.91 -20.12 -7.48
CA VAL A 68 7.39 -20.58 -6.17
C VAL A 68 6.24 -21.13 -5.33
N ASN A 69 5.14 -20.39 -5.19
CA ASN A 69 3.97 -20.85 -4.43
C ASN A 69 3.48 -22.20 -4.97
N PHE A 70 3.35 -22.34 -6.29
CA PHE A 70 2.89 -23.56 -6.95
C PHE A 70 3.75 -24.77 -6.58
N LYS A 71 5.08 -24.64 -6.61
CA LYS A 71 6.02 -25.73 -6.31
C LYS A 71 6.18 -26.05 -4.82
N LEU A 72 5.94 -25.08 -3.95
CA LEU A 72 6.14 -25.24 -2.52
C LEU A 72 5.02 -26.07 -1.88
N LYS A 73 5.36 -26.99 -0.98
CA LYS A 73 4.36 -27.70 -0.16
C LYS A 73 3.55 -26.72 0.72
N LYS A 74 2.35 -27.13 1.12
CA LYS A 74 1.56 -26.39 2.12
C LYS A 74 2.40 -26.21 3.39
N ASN A 75 2.38 -25.01 3.99
CA ASN A 75 3.23 -24.61 5.11
C ASN A 75 4.73 -24.56 4.83
N GLY A 76 5.17 -24.80 3.58
CA GLY A 76 6.57 -24.61 3.20
C GLY A 76 6.97 -23.14 3.26
N ARG A 77 8.29 -22.89 3.32
CA ARG A 77 8.85 -21.55 3.46
C ARG A 77 9.51 -21.05 2.19
N PHE A 78 9.35 -19.76 1.94
CA PHE A 78 10.04 -19.07 0.87
C PHE A 78 10.81 -17.88 1.43
N ILE A 79 12.10 -17.86 1.15
CA ILE A 79 13.04 -16.81 1.54
C ILE A 79 13.52 -16.10 0.28
N CYS A 80 13.39 -14.77 0.25
CA CYS A 80 13.90 -13.96 -0.85
C CYS A 80 14.54 -12.67 -0.35
N CYS A 81 15.36 -12.02 -1.18
CA CYS A 81 15.99 -10.75 -0.82
C CYS A 81 15.59 -9.62 -1.77
N LEU A 82 15.53 -8.40 -1.22
CA LEU A 82 15.35 -7.16 -1.99
C LEU A 82 16.40 -6.12 -1.57
N GLU A 83 16.89 -5.35 -2.54
CA GLU A 83 17.60 -4.11 -2.27
C GLU A 83 16.57 -3.00 -2.04
N THR A 84 16.60 -2.42 -0.85
CA THR A 84 15.75 -1.26 -0.52
C THR A 84 16.29 0.02 -1.16
N PHE A 85 15.45 1.05 -1.27
CA PHE A 85 15.89 2.33 -1.81
C PHE A 85 16.97 3.01 -0.95
N SER A 86 16.90 2.87 0.39
CA SER A 86 17.92 3.39 1.29
C SER A 86 19.27 2.72 1.05
N ALA A 87 19.28 1.39 0.98
CA ALA A 87 20.48 0.62 0.67
C ALA A 87 21.05 0.93 -0.71
N ARG A 88 20.20 1.16 -1.72
CA ARG A 88 20.66 1.62 -3.04
C ARG A 88 21.41 2.94 -2.94
N LYS A 89 20.96 3.87 -2.08
CA LYS A 89 21.65 5.16 -1.88
C LYS A 89 23.02 4.99 -1.26
N GLU A 90 23.13 4.11 -0.27
CA GLU A 90 24.39 3.77 0.39
C GLU A 90 25.36 3.12 -0.59
N ARG A 91 24.92 2.07 -1.30
CA ARG A 91 25.76 1.32 -2.25
C ARG A 91 26.35 2.19 -3.36
N LYS A 92 25.59 3.13 -3.91
CA LYS A 92 26.06 3.95 -5.04
C LYS A 92 27.04 5.05 -4.64
N SER A 93 27.17 5.38 -3.35
CA SER A 93 28.12 6.37 -2.80
C SER A 93 28.31 7.62 -3.69
N ILE A 94 27.20 8.24 -4.10
CA ILE A 94 27.22 9.33 -5.09
C ILE A 94 27.48 10.67 -4.41
N GLY A 95 28.74 11.10 -4.49
CA GLY A 95 29.20 12.44 -4.12
C GLY A 95 28.95 12.81 -2.65
N LYS A 96 29.73 13.76 -2.14
CA LYS A 96 29.48 14.31 -0.79
C LYS A 96 28.48 15.46 -0.79
N ILE A 97 28.21 16.07 -1.95
CA ILE A 97 27.33 17.23 -2.09
C ILE A 97 25.85 16.78 -2.05
N PRO A 98 25.09 17.14 -0.99
CA PRO A 98 23.73 16.62 -0.79
C PRO A 98 22.75 16.95 -1.91
N ILE A 99 22.87 18.13 -2.52
CA ILE A 99 21.91 18.59 -3.54
C ILE A 99 22.03 17.80 -4.85
N LEU A 100 23.26 17.61 -5.35
CA LEU A 100 23.53 16.82 -6.56
C LEU A 100 23.14 15.36 -6.35
N ARG A 101 23.42 14.83 -5.16
CA ARG A 101 23.01 13.48 -4.76
C ARG A 101 21.48 13.33 -4.79
N ASN A 102 20.75 14.29 -4.24
CA ASN A 102 19.28 14.26 -4.24
C ASN A 102 18.69 14.38 -5.65
N ILE A 103 19.26 15.24 -6.50
CA ILE A 103 18.86 15.36 -7.91
C ILE A 103 19.07 14.03 -8.64
N TYR A 104 20.25 13.40 -8.51
CA TYR A 104 20.53 12.12 -9.12
C TYR A 104 19.50 11.06 -8.73
N PHE A 105 19.25 10.88 -7.43
CA PHE A 105 18.28 9.88 -6.97
C PHE A 105 16.84 10.22 -7.35
N GLY A 106 16.50 11.50 -7.49
CA GLY A 106 15.22 11.95 -8.04
C GLY A 106 15.06 11.55 -9.50
N VAL A 107 16.06 11.83 -10.34
CA VAL A 107 16.06 11.45 -11.76
C VAL A 107 16.04 9.93 -11.92
N GLU A 108 16.87 9.20 -11.16
CA GLU A 108 16.85 7.73 -11.16
C GLU A 108 15.47 7.21 -10.75
N PHE A 109 14.87 7.78 -9.71
CA PHE A 109 13.55 7.36 -9.26
C PHE A 109 12.50 7.55 -10.36
N ILE A 110 12.50 8.71 -11.03
CA ILE A 110 11.59 8.99 -12.15
C ILE A 110 11.82 7.99 -13.28
N PHE A 111 13.07 7.79 -13.69
CA PHE A 111 13.42 6.82 -14.73
C PHE A 111 12.96 5.39 -14.37
N MET A 112 13.15 4.96 -13.13
CA MET A 112 12.85 3.59 -12.70
C MET A 112 11.37 3.36 -12.34
N ARG A 113 10.61 4.40 -11.97
CA ARG A 113 9.21 4.28 -11.51
C ARG A 113 8.17 4.83 -12.47
N VAL A 114 8.51 5.86 -13.25
CA VAL A 114 7.57 6.57 -14.13
C VAL A 114 7.70 6.08 -15.56
N PHE A 115 8.91 6.01 -16.13
CA PHE A 115 9.11 5.64 -17.54
C PHE A 115 8.49 4.28 -17.92
N PRO A 116 8.56 3.22 -17.08
CA PRO A 116 7.93 1.93 -17.42
C PRO A 116 6.41 1.98 -17.60
N LYS A 117 5.75 3.03 -17.07
CA LYS A 117 4.29 3.20 -17.03
C LYS A 117 3.77 4.15 -18.11
N VAL A 118 4.64 4.94 -18.74
CA VAL A 118 4.26 5.96 -19.73
C VAL A 118 4.48 5.42 -21.14
N ALA A 119 3.50 5.60 -22.02
CA ALA A 119 3.61 5.23 -23.42
C ALA A 119 4.79 5.97 -24.09
N GLY A 120 5.51 5.30 -24.99
CA GLY A 120 6.77 5.83 -25.57
C GLY A 120 7.98 5.62 -24.66
N LEU A 121 8.00 6.20 -23.45
CA LEU A 121 9.12 6.09 -22.51
C LEU A 121 9.39 4.65 -22.04
N LYS A 122 8.35 3.81 -22.03
CA LYS A 122 8.45 2.38 -21.72
C LYS A 122 9.49 1.66 -22.59
N LYS A 123 9.58 1.98 -23.89
CA LYS A 123 10.53 1.33 -24.81
C LYS A 123 11.98 1.66 -24.41
N ILE A 124 12.26 2.93 -24.14
CA ILE A 124 13.59 3.41 -23.69
C ILE A 124 13.99 2.71 -22.39
N TYR A 125 13.08 2.66 -21.42
CA TYR A 125 13.33 1.99 -20.16
C TYR A 125 13.70 0.51 -20.35
N PHE A 126 12.92 -0.26 -21.13
CA PHE A 126 13.19 -1.69 -21.32
C PHE A 126 14.41 -1.96 -22.19
N LEU A 127 14.75 -1.06 -23.12
CA LEU A 127 16.00 -1.14 -23.89
C LEU A 127 17.21 -1.02 -22.96
N LEU A 128 17.21 -0.04 -22.05
CA LEU A 128 18.34 0.25 -21.16
C LEU A 128 18.45 -0.72 -19.97
N THR A 129 17.32 -1.12 -19.38
CA THR A 129 17.31 -1.90 -18.14
C THR A 129 17.05 -3.38 -18.35
N ARG A 130 16.48 -3.77 -19.50
CA ARG A 130 15.92 -5.12 -19.74
C ARG A 130 14.91 -5.57 -18.66
N GLY A 131 14.36 -4.61 -17.91
CA GLY A 131 13.46 -4.87 -16.77
C GLY A 131 14.16 -5.28 -15.47
N ARG A 132 15.49 -5.19 -15.39
CA ARG A 132 16.29 -5.48 -14.18
C ARG A 132 16.47 -4.23 -13.31
N ASN A 133 17.01 -4.43 -12.11
CA ASN A 133 17.39 -3.38 -11.17
C ASN A 133 16.26 -2.38 -10.86
N ARG A 134 15.02 -2.88 -10.75
CA ARG A 134 13.83 -2.09 -10.45
C ARG A 134 13.92 -1.48 -9.05
N VAL A 135 13.43 -0.26 -8.90
CA VAL A 135 13.21 0.33 -7.57
C VAL A 135 11.93 -0.26 -7.01
N LEU A 136 12.03 -1.01 -5.90
CA LEU A 136 10.90 -1.61 -5.18
C LEU A 136 10.93 -1.12 -3.73
N SER A 137 9.75 -0.87 -3.16
CA SER A 137 9.65 -0.60 -1.71
C SER A 137 9.42 -1.89 -0.96
N LYS A 138 9.78 -1.89 0.33
CA LYS A 138 9.45 -2.99 1.26
C LYS A 138 7.95 -3.32 1.20
N ALA A 139 7.08 -2.32 1.31
CA ALA A 139 5.63 -2.50 1.21
C ALA A 139 5.19 -3.18 -0.09
N GLU A 140 5.78 -2.81 -1.22
CA GLU A 140 5.42 -3.42 -2.51
C GLU A 140 5.82 -4.89 -2.59
N VAL A 141 7.02 -5.25 -2.12
CA VAL A 141 7.46 -6.67 -2.16
C VAL A 141 6.66 -7.51 -1.18
N LEU A 142 6.48 -7.04 0.05
CA LEU A 142 5.68 -7.72 1.07
C LEU A 142 4.23 -7.91 0.60
N GLY A 143 3.60 -6.86 0.04
CA GLY A 143 2.24 -6.96 -0.48
C GLY A 143 2.11 -7.92 -1.66
N ARG A 144 3.10 -7.95 -2.56
CA ARG A 144 3.15 -8.94 -3.66
C ARG A 144 3.23 -10.36 -3.13
N LEU A 145 4.09 -10.63 -2.15
CA LEU A 145 4.19 -11.95 -1.50
C LEU A 145 2.84 -12.36 -0.90
N VAL A 146 2.19 -11.49 -0.13
CA VAL A 146 0.88 -11.79 0.46
C VAL A 146 -0.19 -12.06 -0.59
N SER A 147 -0.23 -11.25 -1.65
CA SER A 147 -1.15 -11.51 -2.78
C SER A 147 -0.85 -12.82 -3.52
N CYS A 148 0.39 -13.31 -3.46
CA CYS A 148 0.79 -14.60 -4.00
C CYS A 148 0.61 -15.76 -3.00
N GLY A 149 -0.18 -15.57 -1.95
CA GLY A 149 -0.59 -16.64 -1.02
C GLY A 149 0.40 -16.94 0.11
N PHE A 150 1.37 -16.04 0.34
CA PHE A 150 2.33 -16.16 1.42
C PHE A 150 1.92 -15.36 2.66
N GLU A 151 2.26 -15.86 3.84
CA GLU A 151 2.27 -15.12 5.10
C GLU A 151 3.70 -14.65 5.40
N ILE A 152 3.86 -13.46 5.96
CA ILE A 152 5.18 -12.91 6.30
C ILE A 152 5.49 -13.29 7.74
N ASP A 153 6.49 -14.14 7.95
CA ASP A 153 6.97 -14.53 9.28
C ASP A 153 7.89 -13.44 9.86
N GLY A 154 8.73 -12.86 9.02
CA GLY A 154 9.73 -11.89 9.45
C GLY A 154 10.57 -11.36 8.30
N TYR A 155 11.43 -10.40 8.63
CA TYR A 155 12.46 -9.92 7.73
C TYR A 155 13.70 -9.48 8.51
N TYR A 156 14.86 -9.58 7.88
CA TYR A 156 16.14 -9.19 8.44
C TYR A 156 16.91 -8.34 7.44
N SER A 157 17.50 -7.25 7.91
CA SER A 157 18.28 -6.33 7.07
C SER A 157 19.76 -6.56 7.31
N PHE A 158 20.50 -6.87 6.24
CA PHE A 158 21.94 -7.07 6.30
C PHE A 158 22.60 -6.61 5.01
N ASN A 159 23.69 -5.84 5.11
CA ASN A 159 24.44 -5.28 3.98
C ASN A 159 23.56 -4.63 2.89
N GLY A 160 22.53 -3.90 3.33
CA GLY A 160 21.61 -3.21 2.41
C GLY A 160 20.59 -4.12 1.70
N LEU A 161 20.59 -5.41 1.97
CA LEU A 161 19.54 -6.33 1.53
C LEU A 161 18.55 -6.58 2.66
N LEU A 162 17.27 -6.55 2.32
CA LEU A 162 16.20 -7.01 3.18
C LEU A 162 15.85 -8.43 2.77
N TYR A 163 16.12 -9.39 3.64
CA TYR A 163 15.71 -10.78 3.50
C TYR A 163 14.33 -10.94 4.11
N VAL A 164 13.39 -11.49 3.35
CA VAL A 164 12.00 -11.70 3.78
C VAL A 164 11.76 -13.19 3.87
N ILE A 165 11.29 -13.63 5.04
CA ILE A 165 10.94 -15.01 5.33
C ILE A 165 9.43 -15.10 5.28
N THR A 166 8.94 -16.03 4.48
CA THR A 166 7.52 -16.23 4.28
C THR A 166 7.13 -17.69 4.36
N LYS A 167 5.85 -17.93 4.65
CA LYS A 167 5.24 -19.25 4.72
C LYS A 167 4.09 -19.34 3.72
N LYS A 168 4.01 -20.41 2.93
CA LYS A 168 2.87 -20.66 2.05
C LYS A 168 1.66 -21.07 2.89
N ILE A 169 0.62 -20.23 2.85
CA ILE A 169 -0.64 -20.46 3.57
C ILE A 169 -1.80 -20.77 2.60
N LYS A 170 -1.80 -20.19 1.40
CA LYS A 170 -2.85 -20.37 0.39
C LYS A 170 -2.32 -20.24 -1.03
N ALA A 171 -3.19 -20.49 -2.01
CA ALA A 171 -2.91 -20.20 -3.41
C ALA A 171 -2.91 -18.68 -3.68
N PRO A 172 -2.24 -18.20 -4.74
CA PRO A 172 -2.27 -16.80 -5.14
C PRO A 172 -3.69 -16.28 -5.39
N GLU A 173 -3.98 -15.06 -4.91
CA GLU A 173 -5.29 -14.42 -5.02
C GLU A 173 -5.12 -12.92 -5.30
N PHE A 174 -5.53 -12.49 -6.49
CA PHE A 174 -5.37 -11.11 -6.94
C PHE A 174 -6.70 -10.47 -7.29
N ASN A 175 -6.83 -9.18 -6.99
CA ASN A 175 -7.88 -8.37 -7.59
C ASN A 175 -7.48 -8.04 -9.04
N MET A 176 -8.10 -8.70 -10.01
CA MET A 176 -7.83 -8.44 -11.44
C MET A 176 -8.19 -7.01 -11.89
N ASN A 177 -9.05 -6.33 -11.12
CA ASN A 177 -9.47 -4.95 -11.39
C ASN A 177 -8.64 -3.92 -10.61
N ALA A 178 -7.52 -4.32 -10.00
CA ALA A 178 -6.65 -3.40 -9.27
C ALA A 178 -6.03 -2.36 -10.22
N SER A 179 -6.37 -1.09 -10.02
CA SER A 179 -5.62 0.02 -10.62
C SER A 179 -4.36 0.28 -9.80
N TYR A 180 -3.23 0.52 -10.46
CA TYR A 180 -1.96 0.97 -9.84
C TYR A 180 -1.55 2.38 -10.27
N GLY A 181 -2.50 3.13 -10.85
CA GLY A 181 -2.32 4.53 -11.24
C GLY A 181 -2.24 5.48 -10.03
N PRO A 182 -1.78 6.72 -10.24
CA PRO A 182 -1.71 7.75 -9.20
C PRO A 182 -3.11 8.20 -8.74
N LEU A 183 -4.12 8.05 -9.60
CA LEU A 183 -5.52 8.29 -9.29
C LEU A 183 -6.25 6.95 -9.20
N TYR A 184 -7.09 6.78 -8.20
CA TYR A 184 -7.95 5.60 -8.07
C TYR A 184 -9.35 5.99 -7.61
N LYS A 185 -10.31 5.11 -7.87
CA LYS A 185 -11.71 5.27 -7.46
C LYS A 185 -12.04 4.26 -6.39
N MET A 186 -12.72 4.70 -5.34
CA MET A 186 -13.27 3.82 -4.30
C MET A 186 -14.78 3.73 -4.43
N PRO A 187 -15.38 2.54 -4.48
CA PRO A 187 -16.84 2.40 -4.50
C PRO A 187 -17.40 2.86 -3.15
N ARG A 188 -18.40 3.75 -3.20
CA ARG A 188 -19.05 4.35 -2.02
C ARG A 188 -20.53 4.52 -2.27
N ILE A 189 -21.32 4.48 -1.20
CA ILE A 189 -22.76 4.72 -1.26
C ILE A 189 -22.99 6.23 -1.46
N GLY A 190 -23.70 6.57 -2.53
CA GLY A 190 -24.11 7.93 -2.88
C GLY A 190 -25.62 8.16 -2.66
N LYS A 191 -26.11 9.27 -3.22
CA LYS A 191 -27.53 9.62 -3.17
C LYS A 191 -28.39 8.52 -3.81
N ASN A 192 -29.55 8.26 -3.25
CA ASN A 192 -30.51 7.20 -3.58
C ASN A 192 -29.92 5.78 -3.50
N GLY A 193 -28.85 5.59 -2.71
CA GLY A 193 -28.17 4.31 -2.60
C GLY A 193 -27.28 3.95 -3.79
N LYS A 194 -27.14 4.83 -4.79
CA LYS A 194 -26.32 4.56 -5.97
C LYS A 194 -24.84 4.45 -5.59
N ILE A 195 -24.16 3.40 -6.06
CA ILE A 195 -22.70 3.28 -5.92
C ILE A 195 -22.01 4.29 -6.83
N ILE A 196 -21.17 5.13 -6.23
CA ILE A 196 -20.32 6.12 -6.93
C ILE A 196 -18.85 5.79 -6.72
N GLY A 197 -18.03 6.09 -7.72
CA GLY A 197 -16.58 5.94 -7.65
C GLY A 197 -15.91 7.22 -7.14
N VAL A 198 -15.63 7.30 -5.84
CA VAL A 198 -14.98 8.47 -5.22
C VAL A 198 -13.50 8.51 -5.57
N TYR A 199 -13.07 9.59 -6.20
CA TYR A 199 -11.69 9.76 -6.67
C TYR A 199 -10.76 10.18 -5.53
N LYS A 200 -9.57 9.56 -5.44
CA LYS A 200 -8.49 9.96 -4.53
C LYS A 200 -7.12 9.76 -5.16
N PHE A 201 -6.14 10.54 -4.71
CA PHE A 201 -4.75 10.25 -5.02
C PHE A 201 -4.27 9.05 -4.23
N ARG A 202 -3.46 8.22 -4.87
CA ARG A 202 -2.81 7.07 -4.25
C ARG A 202 -1.71 7.56 -3.31
N THR A 203 -1.92 7.35 -2.02
CA THR A 203 -0.95 7.70 -0.98
C THR A 203 -0.11 6.50 -0.52
N MET A 204 -0.57 5.28 -0.81
CA MET A 204 0.09 4.03 -0.41
C MET A 204 0.87 3.39 -1.57
N HIS A 205 1.87 2.59 -1.22
CA HIS A 205 2.60 1.77 -2.18
C HIS A 205 1.66 0.75 -2.86
N PRO A 206 2.00 0.27 -4.08
CA PRO A 206 1.27 -0.83 -4.71
C PRO A 206 1.20 -2.07 -3.80
N TYR A 207 0.09 -2.80 -3.83
CA TYR A 207 -0.18 -4.00 -3.01
C TYR A 207 -0.26 -3.74 -1.49
N ALA A 208 -0.33 -2.49 -1.05
CA ALA A 208 -0.47 -2.13 0.36
C ALA A 208 -1.77 -2.65 1.01
N GLU A 209 -2.82 -2.86 0.23
CA GLU A 209 -4.11 -3.39 0.67
C GLU A 209 -3.97 -4.77 1.32
N TYR A 210 -3.04 -5.60 0.84
CA TYR A 210 -2.78 -6.94 1.37
C TYR A 210 -2.05 -6.94 2.72
N LEU A 211 -1.50 -5.79 3.13
CA LEU A 211 -0.67 -5.68 4.33
C LEU A 211 -1.41 -5.15 5.55
N GLN A 212 -2.72 -4.91 5.47
CA GLN A 212 -3.48 -4.32 6.58
C GLN A 212 -3.37 -5.14 7.86
N SER A 213 -3.69 -6.44 7.80
CA SER A 213 -3.64 -7.31 8.98
C SER A 213 -2.22 -7.45 9.52
N TYR A 214 -1.21 -7.52 8.63
CA TYR A 214 0.19 -7.60 9.04
C TYR A 214 0.66 -6.34 9.79
N VAL A 215 0.35 -5.16 9.26
CA VAL A 215 0.73 -3.89 9.90
C VAL A 215 0.01 -3.71 11.23
N LEU A 216 -1.29 -4.03 11.30
CA LEU A 216 -2.05 -3.92 12.54
C LEU A 216 -1.55 -4.88 13.62
N LYS A 217 -1.22 -6.12 13.25
CA LYS A 217 -0.65 -7.12 14.17
C LYS A 217 0.69 -6.67 14.76
N ASN A 218 1.56 -6.07 13.93
CA ASN A 218 2.93 -5.77 14.35
C ASN A 218 3.09 -4.39 14.99
N ASN A 219 2.29 -3.41 14.56
CA ASN A 219 2.46 -2.02 15.00
C ASN A 219 1.32 -1.54 15.91
N GLY A 220 0.16 -2.22 15.90
CA GLY A 220 -1.02 -1.75 16.61
C GLY A 220 -1.60 -0.45 16.06
N TYR A 221 -2.42 0.20 16.88
CA TYR A 221 -3.03 1.49 16.59
C TYR A 221 -2.27 2.62 17.30
N ASN A 222 -2.22 3.79 16.68
CA ASN A 222 -1.81 5.04 17.31
C ASN A 222 -2.97 5.70 18.06
N GLU A 223 -2.70 6.82 18.73
CA GLU A 223 -3.69 7.61 19.50
C GLU A 223 -4.93 8.05 18.70
N LYS A 224 -4.86 8.01 17.36
CA LYS A 224 -5.94 8.41 16.45
C LYS A 224 -6.66 7.20 15.83
N GLY A 225 -6.48 6.00 16.38
CA GLY A 225 -7.09 4.78 15.87
C GLY A 225 -6.58 4.33 14.49
N LYS A 226 -5.42 4.83 14.04
CA LYS A 226 -4.79 4.46 12.75
C LYS A 226 -3.60 3.54 13.00
N PRO A 227 -3.20 2.70 12.03
CA PRO A 227 -2.01 1.86 12.20
C PRO A 227 -0.78 2.71 12.55
N ALA A 228 -0.12 2.39 13.66
CA ALA A 228 1.13 3.05 14.03
C ALA A 228 2.24 2.68 13.03
N ASP A 229 3.22 3.56 12.82
CA ASP A 229 4.38 3.35 11.93
C ASP A 229 4.07 2.70 10.57
N ASP A 230 2.99 3.16 9.93
CA ASP A 230 2.49 2.55 8.69
C ASP A 230 3.45 2.75 7.50
N PHE A 231 4.31 1.76 7.27
CA PHE A 231 5.27 1.73 6.17
C PHE A 231 4.62 1.54 4.78
N ARG A 232 3.30 1.30 4.72
CA ARG A 232 2.56 1.25 3.46
C ARG A 232 2.42 2.63 2.82
N LEU A 233 2.51 3.70 3.62
CA LEU A 233 2.43 5.06 3.14
C LEU A 233 3.73 5.50 2.46
N THR A 234 3.58 6.05 1.26
CA THR A 234 4.68 6.70 0.56
C THR A 234 5.04 8.03 1.24
N PRO A 235 6.28 8.55 1.12
CA PRO A 235 6.65 9.85 1.68
C PRO A 235 5.76 11.00 1.18
N TRP A 236 5.50 11.06 -0.14
CA TRP A 236 4.57 12.04 -0.70
C TRP A 236 3.14 11.76 -0.27
N GLY A 237 2.73 10.50 -0.11
CA GLY A 237 1.42 10.14 0.43
C GLY A 237 1.20 10.63 1.86
N LYS A 238 2.22 10.57 2.72
CA LYS A 238 2.18 11.16 4.06
C LYS A 238 1.96 12.68 3.98
N PHE A 239 2.69 13.36 3.09
CA PHE A 239 2.48 14.78 2.82
C PHE A 239 1.06 15.08 2.32
N LEU A 240 0.59 14.37 1.30
CA LEU A 240 -0.75 14.56 0.74
C LEU A 240 -1.84 14.40 1.81
N ARG A 241 -1.76 13.36 2.64
CA ARG A 241 -2.73 13.15 3.74
C ARG A 241 -2.66 14.23 4.81
N LYS A 242 -1.45 14.66 5.18
CA LYS A 242 -1.25 15.73 6.19
C LYS A 242 -1.98 17.01 5.79
N TYR A 243 -1.98 17.34 4.50
CA TYR A 243 -2.59 18.56 3.96
C TYR A 243 -3.93 18.32 3.24
N TRP A 244 -4.57 17.15 3.42
CA TRP A 244 -5.83 16.77 2.75
C TRP A 244 -5.79 16.82 1.21
N LEU A 245 -4.59 16.86 0.62
CA LEU A 245 -4.41 16.96 -0.82
C LEU A 245 -4.77 15.65 -1.52
N ASP A 246 -4.75 14.51 -0.81
CA ASP A 246 -5.12 13.21 -1.37
C ASP A 246 -6.60 13.12 -1.76
N GLU A 247 -7.44 13.97 -1.16
CA GLU A 247 -8.87 14.04 -1.40
C GLU A 247 -9.27 15.10 -2.44
N LEU A 248 -8.34 15.95 -2.91
CA LEU A 248 -8.62 16.94 -3.96
C LEU A 248 -9.29 16.36 -5.22
N PRO A 249 -8.95 15.15 -5.69
CA PRO A 249 -9.62 14.58 -6.86
C PRO A 249 -11.12 14.36 -6.67
N GLN A 250 -11.65 14.36 -5.44
CA GLN A 250 -13.09 14.28 -5.18
C GLN A 250 -13.84 15.48 -5.78
N LEU A 251 -13.18 16.61 -6.05
CA LEU A 251 -13.79 17.72 -6.78
C LEU A 251 -14.32 17.29 -8.15
N ILE A 252 -13.72 16.28 -8.78
CA ILE A 252 -14.25 15.67 -10.02
C ILE A 252 -15.64 15.07 -9.77
N ASN A 253 -15.88 14.42 -8.62
CA ASN A 253 -17.21 13.91 -8.26
C ASN A 253 -18.20 15.06 -8.01
N VAL A 254 -17.74 16.18 -7.44
CA VAL A 254 -18.57 17.38 -7.23
C VAL A 254 -19.00 17.98 -8.57
N PHE A 255 -18.07 18.16 -9.51
CA PHE A 255 -18.38 18.65 -10.86
C PHE A 255 -19.30 17.70 -11.64
N LYS A 256 -19.19 16.39 -11.42
CA LYS A 256 -20.12 15.38 -11.97
C LYS A 256 -21.49 15.36 -11.29
N GLY A 257 -21.67 16.12 -10.21
CA GLY A 257 -22.90 16.14 -9.42
C GLY A 257 -23.12 14.89 -8.58
N GLU A 258 -22.12 14.03 -8.37
CA GLU A 258 -22.19 12.82 -7.54
C GLU A 258 -21.99 13.15 -6.05
N MET A 259 -21.22 14.20 -5.75
CA MET A 259 -20.89 14.66 -4.40
C MET A 259 -21.20 16.16 -4.24
N SER A 260 -21.21 16.63 -3.00
CA SER A 260 -21.19 18.05 -2.64
C SER A 260 -19.88 18.44 -1.94
N ILE A 261 -19.61 19.74 -1.82
CA ILE A 261 -18.43 20.22 -1.07
C ILE A 261 -18.56 19.87 0.42
N ILE A 262 -19.68 20.25 1.03
CA ILE A 262 -20.05 19.89 2.40
C ILE A 262 -21.10 18.78 2.38
N GLY A 263 -20.97 17.78 3.24
CA GLY A 263 -21.91 16.66 3.34
C GLY A 263 -21.36 15.48 4.12
N VAL A 264 -22.21 14.52 4.43
CA VAL A 264 -21.81 13.29 5.14
C VAL A 264 -20.70 12.56 4.39
N ARG A 265 -19.75 11.95 5.12
CA ARG A 265 -18.58 11.31 4.49
C ARG A 265 -19.05 10.16 3.60
N PRO A 266 -18.54 9.98 2.37
CA PRO A 266 -18.87 8.81 1.57
C PRO A 266 -18.28 7.55 2.23
N ILE A 267 -19.14 6.60 2.60
CA ILE A 267 -18.75 5.34 3.25
C ILE A 267 -18.93 4.14 2.33
N SER A 268 -18.15 3.08 2.58
CA SER A 268 -18.31 1.79 1.89
C SER A 268 -19.63 1.14 2.27
N GLU A 269 -20.13 0.25 1.43
CA GLU A 269 -21.35 -0.52 1.69
C GLU A 269 -21.29 -1.29 3.01
N THR A 270 -20.18 -1.95 3.33
CA THR A 270 -19.98 -2.65 4.61
C THR A 270 -20.22 -1.73 5.81
N ARG A 271 -19.50 -0.59 5.86
CA ARG A 271 -19.67 0.46 6.88
C ARG A 271 -21.09 1.03 6.88
N PHE A 272 -21.73 1.18 5.72
CA PHE A 272 -23.10 1.70 5.63
C PHE A 272 -24.11 0.78 6.32
N ASN A 273 -23.92 -0.53 6.18
CA ASN A 273 -24.80 -1.54 6.78
C ASN A 273 -24.62 -1.66 8.30
N GLU A 274 -23.53 -1.10 8.87
CA GLU A 274 -23.33 -1.03 10.34
C GLU A 274 -24.20 0.06 10.99
N PHE A 275 -24.76 1.00 10.21
CA PHE A 275 -25.51 2.15 10.75
C PHE A 275 -26.97 1.79 11.02
N PRO A 276 -27.67 2.48 11.96
CA PRO A 276 -29.11 2.33 12.14
C PRO A 276 -29.90 2.64 10.85
N ASN A 277 -30.97 1.89 10.60
CA ASN A 277 -31.79 2.01 9.38
C ASN A 277 -32.30 3.45 9.13
N GLU A 278 -32.68 4.17 10.19
CA GLU A 278 -33.13 5.57 10.07
C GLU A 278 -32.04 6.48 9.48
N LEU A 279 -30.80 6.33 9.96
CA LEU A 279 -29.66 7.11 9.51
C LEU A 279 -29.24 6.71 8.09
N GLN A 280 -29.34 5.42 7.76
CA GLN A 280 -29.14 4.94 6.39
C GLN A 280 -30.10 5.65 5.40
N GLU A 281 -31.39 5.72 5.72
CA GLU A 281 -32.38 6.38 4.85
C GLU A 281 -32.15 7.90 4.73
N LYS A 282 -31.82 8.58 5.84
CA LYS A 282 -31.44 10.00 5.80
C LYS A 282 -30.21 10.25 4.92
N ARG A 283 -29.19 9.38 5.02
CA ARG A 283 -27.98 9.46 4.18
C ARG A 283 -28.28 9.26 2.70
N LYS A 284 -29.15 8.31 2.34
CA LYS A 284 -29.54 8.08 0.93
C LYS A 284 -30.26 9.29 0.32
N LYS A 285 -30.94 10.13 1.09
CA LYS A 285 -31.65 11.32 0.55
C LYS A 285 -30.71 12.43 0.07
N ILE A 286 -29.45 12.44 0.52
CA ILE A 286 -28.51 13.53 0.24
C ILE A 286 -27.28 13.05 -0.55
N LYS A 287 -26.57 14.00 -1.18
CA LYS A 287 -25.25 13.72 -1.77
C LYS A 287 -24.20 13.68 -0.64
N PRO A 288 -23.27 12.72 -0.66
CA PRO A 288 -22.13 12.74 0.26
C PRO A 288 -21.22 13.94 -0.03
N GLY A 289 -20.44 14.35 0.98
CA GLY A 289 -19.59 15.53 0.94
C GLY A 289 -18.09 15.22 0.89
N CYS A 290 -17.31 16.12 0.30
CA CYS A 290 -15.86 16.11 0.41
C CYS A 290 -15.41 16.42 1.85
N ILE A 291 -16.02 17.43 2.45
CA ILE A 291 -15.74 17.86 3.81
C ILE A 291 -16.88 17.38 4.72
N PRO A 292 -16.60 16.44 5.64
CA PRO A 292 -17.59 15.89 6.53
C PRO A 292 -17.93 16.79 7.73
N PRO A 293 -19.11 16.64 8.34
CA PRO A 293 -19.59 17.52 9.41
C PRO A 293 -18.71 17.58 10.65
N TYR A 294 -18.03 16.48 11.02
CA TYR A 294 -17.15 16.46 12.19
C TYR A 294 -15.98 17.45 12.05
N VAL A 295 -15.56 17.76 10.81
CA VAL A 295 -14.55 18.79 10.52
C VAL A 295 -15.11 20.18 10.81
N SER A 296 -16.39 20.39 10.51
CA SER A 296 -17.05 21.68 10.80
C SER A 296 -17.27 21.85 12.30
N LEU A 297 -17.65 20.78 13.01
CA LEU A 297 -18.00 20.81 14.43
C LEU A 297 -16.82 20.56 15.36
N ASN A 298 -15.62 20.28 14.83
CA ASN A 298 -14.43 19.97 15.62
C ASN A 298 -14.63 18.80 16.60
N MET A 299 -15.29 17.75 16.11
CA MET A 299 -15.56 16.53 16.88
C MET A 299 -14.56 15.41 16.54
N PRO A 300 -14.21 14.55 17.51
CA PRO A 300 -13.29 13.42 17.30
C PRO A 300 -13.89 12.31 16.40
N ASP A 301 -13.01 11.57 15.71
CA ASP A 301 -13.32 10.71 14.56
C ASP A 301 -14.09 9.40 14.89
N ASP A 302 -14.09 8.91 16.15
CA ASP A 302 -14.79 7.64 16.47
C ASP A 302 -16.25 7.87 16.89
N LEU A 303 -16.50 8.38 18.10
CA LEU A 303 -17.86 8.60 18.62
C LEU A 303 -18.50 9.89 18.09
N GLY A 304 -17.67 10.92 17.82
CA GLY A 304 -18.14 12.23 17.36
C GLY A 304 -18.63 12.23 15.91
N ASN A 305 -18.28 11.22 15.10
CA ASN A 305 -18.64 11.19 13.69
C ASN A 305 -20.13 10.97 13.46
N ILE A 306 -20.75 10.01 14.14
CA ILE A 306 -22.19 9.73 14.00
C ILE A 306 -22.99 10.93 14.50
N GLU A 307 -22.60 11.49 15.64
CA GLU A 307 -23.27 12.65 16.22
C GLU A 307 -23.15 13.90 15.34
N ALA A 308 -21.96 14.18 14.80
CA ALA A 308 -21.75 15.27 13.87
C ALA A 308 -22.61 15.11 12.59
N GLU A 309 -22.74 13.89 12.09
CA GLU A 309 -23.64 13.61 10.96
C GLU A 309 -25.10 13.84 11.31
N ARG A 310 -25.55 13.42 12.50
CA ARG A 310 -26.92 13.64 12.98
C ARG A 310 -27.24 15.13 13.07
N ILE A 311 -26.40 15.91 13.74
CA ILE A 311 -26.54 17.38 13.87
C ILE A 311 -26.64 18.04 12.50
N TYR A 312 -25.79 17.61 11.55
CA TYR A 312 -25.79 18.15 10.19
C TYR A 312 -27.05 17.80 9.41
N LEU A 313 -27.51 16.54 9.48
CA LEU A 313 -28.72 16.08 8.79
C LEU A 313 -29.97 16.80 9.31
N GLU A 314 -30.12 16.93 10.62
CA GLU A 314 -31.23 17.68 11.24
C GLU A 314 -31.19 19.17 10.86
N SER A 315 -29.99 19.77 10.80
CA SER A 315 -29.82 21.16 10.36
C SER A 315 -30.14 21.35 8.87
N LEU A 316 -29.83 20.34 8.04
CA LEU A 316 -30.16 20.35 6.62
C LEU A 316 -31.67 20.25 6.38
N GLU A 317 -32.39 19.45 7.17
CA GLU A 317 -33.85 19.32 7.08
C GLU A 317 -34.55 20.66 7.37
N LYS A 318 -34.03 21.44 8.33
CA LYS A 318 -34.56 22.77 8.66
C LYS A 318 -34.24 23.83 7.61
N ASN A 319 -32.97 23.97 7.24
CA ASN A 319 -32.50 25.04 6.34
C ASN A 319 -31.35 24.57 5.43
N PRO A 320 -31.63 23.96 4.26
CA PRO A 320 -30.61 23.33 3.42
C PRO A 320 -29.48 24.26 2.94
N PHE A 321 -29.83 25.48 2.52
CA PHE A 321 -28.88 26.43 1.93
C PHE A 321 -27.97 27.03 3.00
N THR A 322 -28.56 27.61 4.04
CA THR A 322 -27.85 28.25 5.16
C THR A 322 -26.96 27.25 5.90
N THR A 323 -27.42 26.03 6.12
CA THR A 323 -26.63 24.98 6.78
C THR A 323 -25.36 24.66 6.00
N LYS A 324 -25.43 24.51 4.67
CA LYS A 324 -24.23 24.22 3.87
C LYS A 324 -23.21 25.35 3.91
N ILE A 325 -23.65 26.61 3.83
CA ILE A 325 -22.78 27.78 3.91
C ILE A 325 -22.13 27.87 5.30
N LYS A 326 -22.94 27.72 6.36
CA LYS A 326 -22.45 27.75 7.75
C LYS A 326 -21.37 26.70 7.99
N PHE A 327 -21.66 25.44 7.65
CA PHE A 327 -20.71 24.34 7.83
C PHE A 327 -19.47 24.51 6.96
N PHE A 328 -19.58 25.09 5.77
CA PHE A 328 -18.44 25.40 4.91
C PHE A 328 -17.46 26.36 5.59
N PHE A 329 -17.95 27.51 6.08
CA PHE A 329 -17.08 28.48 6.75
C PHE A 329 -16.52 27.95 8.08
N MET A 330 -17.30 27.17 8.84
CA MET A 330 -16.82 26.49 10.05
C MET A 330 -15.66 25.53 9.74
N ALA A 331 -15.80 24.71 8.69
CA ALA A 331 -14.75 23.80 8.27
C ALA A 331 -13.49 24.55 7.82
N LEU A 332 -13.63 25.60 7.00
CA LEU A 332 -12.51 26.42 6.57
C LEU A 332 -11.76 26.99 7.78
N TYR A 333 -12.48 27.57 8.74
CA TYR A 333 -11.89 28.12 9.96
C TYR A 333 -11.11 27.07 10.74
N ASN A 334 -11.67 25.88 10.96
CA ASN A 334 -11.00 24.81 11.70
C ASN A 334 -9.77 24.25 10.98
N ILE A 335 -9.81 24.18 9.64
CA ILE A 335 -8.66 23.75 8.82
C ILE A 335 -7.54 24.79 8.89
N PHE A 336 -7.85 26.08 8.66
CA PHE A 336 -6.84 27.15 8.67
C PHE A 336 -6.22 27.39 10.05
N THR A 337 -6.99 27.20 11.13
CA THR A 337 -6.50 27.34 12.51
C THR A 337 -5.81 26.08 13.04
N ASN A 338 -5.59 25.05 12.20
CA ASN A 338 -4.96 23.77 12.58
C ASN A 338 -5.66 23.03 13.73
N LYS A 339 -6.94 23.34 14.03
CA LYS A 339 -7.71 22.65 15.08
C LYS A 339 -7.99 21.19 14.72
N ILE A 340 -8.00 20.87 13.43
CA ILE A 340 -8.24 19.51 12.90
C ILE A 340 -7.16 19.15 11.88
N ARG A 341 -6.60 17.95 11.98
CA ARG A 341 -5.64 17.39 11.01
C ARG A 341 -6.13 16.02 10.52
N SER A 342 -6.01 15.75 9.21
CA SER A 342 -6.40 14.45 8.60
C SER A 342 -5.48 13.29 9.01
N ALA A 343 -4.28 13.60 9.52
CA ALA A 343 -3.29 12.61 9.92
C ALA A 343 -2.74 12.92 11.31
#